data_AF-A0A5C5B8J1-F1
#
_entry.id   AF-A0A5C5B8J1-F1
#
_cell.length_a   1.000
_cell.length_b   1.000
_cell.length_c   1.000
_cell.angle_alpha   90.00
_cell.angle_beta   90.00
_cell.angle_gamma   90.00
#
_symmetry.space_group_name_H-M   'P 1'
#
loop_
_entity.id
_entity.type
_entity.pdbx_description
1 polymer ?
#
loop_
_entity_poly.entity_id
_entity_poly.type
_entity_poly.pdbx_seq_one_letter_code
_entity_poly.pdbx_strand_id
1 'polypeptide(L)'
;MHAPIELVGIVGRHAFDAGTAYARQHRAVVRRHDAEARVVTGNVEGSGRYVYSSTAFYDLTRNGTIVSFDGRCSCPVQADCKHTVALLITALEQQRAAQGRPVVSAWRSRLEGIFPDPAATGYEPLALVLDFQAPPPERDTGGHRSAWQVVTEGGLQARPMRRGKRGTWIASGASWAEIQRSAVPSAEPAQLDALAAL
;
A
#
# COMPACT_ATOMS: atom_id res chain seq x y z
N MET A 1 -10.36 2.00 -2.31
CA MET A 1 -10.47 2.37 -3.74
C MET A 1 -9.55 3.55 -4.01
N HIS A 2 -8.48 3.38 -4.78
CA HIS A 2 -7.52 4.45 -5.07
C HIS A 2 -7.70 4.90 -6.52
N ALA A 3 -8.65 5.81 -6.73
CA ALA A 3 -8.92 6.40 -8.04
C ALA A 3 -7.76 7.33 -8.44
N PRO A 4 -7.23 7.23 -9.67
CA PRO A 4 -6.08 8.02 -10.10
C PRO A 4 -6.47 9.48 -10.32
N ILE A 5 -6.24 10.33 -9.32
CA ILE A 5 -6.71 11.73 -9.30
C ILE A 5 -6.17 12.56 -10.48
N GLU A 6 -5.01 12.20 -11.02
CA GLU A 6 -4.41 12.84 -12.21
C GLU A 6 -5.32 12.80 -13.43
N LEU A 7 -6.17 11.77 -13.52
CA LEU A 7 -7.12 11.62 -14.62
C LEU A 7 -8.11 12.79 -14.68
N VAL A 8 -8.38 13.46 -13.55
CA VAL A 8 -9.23 14.67 -13.48
C VAL A 8 -8.74 15.76 -14.43
N GLY A 9 -7.42 15.95 -14.54
CA GLY A 9 -6.83 16.97 -15.41
C GLY A 9 -6.95 16.65 -16.89
N ILE A 10 -7.15 15.38 -17.24
CA ILE A 10 -7.23 14.90 -18.63
C ILE A 10 -8.67 14.82 -19.11
N VAL A 11 -9.57 14.19 -18.33
CA VAL A 11 -10.96 13.92 -18.74
C VAL A 11 -11.96 14.96 -18.21
N GLY A 12 -11.51 15.85 -17.34
CA GLY A 12 -12.35 16.81 -16.63
C GLY A 12 -13.08 16.21 -15.43
N ARG A 13 -13.36 17.06 -14.44
CA ARG A 13 -13.92 16.66 -13.14
C ARG A 13 -15.24 15.92 -13.22
N HIS A 14 -16.16 16.37 -14.08
CA HIS A 14 -17.48 15.75 -14.18
C HIS A 14 -17.42 14.29 -14.68
N ALA A 15 -16.63 14.02 -15.74
CA ALA A 15 -16.45 12.67 -16.26
C ALA A 15 -15.71 11.78 -15.25
N PHE A 16 -14.71 12.35 -14.55
CA PHE A 16 -13.97 11.66 -13.50
C PHE A 16 -14.86 11.24 -12.33
N ASP A 17 -15.62 12.18 -11.76
CA ASP A 17 -16.47 11.92 -10.59
C ASP A 17 -17.54 10.88 -10.91
N ALA A 18 -18.22 11.05 -12.05
CA ALA A 18 -19.25 10.11 -12.49
C ALA A 18 -18.66 8.74 -12.85
N GLY A 19 -17.49 8.70 -13.49
CA GLY A 19 -16.81 7.45 -13.84
C GLY A 19 -16.34 6.68 -12.60
N THR A 20 -15.81 7.41 -11.60
CA THR A 20 -15.45 6.84 -10.29
C THR A 20 -16.68 6.25 -9.60
N ALA A 21 -17.81 6.96 -9.64
CA ALA A 21 -19.07 6.45 -9.08
C ALA A 21 -19.54 5.17 -9.81
N TYR A 22 -19.40 5.09 -11.12
CA TYR A 22 -19.80 3.92 -11.91
C TYR A 22 -18.90 2.71 -11.63
N ALA A 23 -17.59 2.92 -11.47
CA ALA A 23 -16.65 1.88 -11.04
C ALA A 23 -17.02 1.35 -9.65
N ARG A 24 -17.32 2.24 -8.68
CA ARG A 24 -17.81 1.87 -7.33
C ARG A 24 -19.09 1.04 -7.35
N GLN A 25 -19.96 1.30 -8.30
CA GLN A 25 -21.22 0.58 -8.46
C GLN A 25 -21.06 -0.71 -9.28
N HIS A 26 -19.83 -1.12 -9.61
CA HIS A 26 -19.53 -2.31 -10.39
C HIS A 26 -20.25 -2.36 -11.76
N ARG A 27 -20.47 -1.20 -12.37
CA ARG A 27 -21.16 -1.10 -13.67
C ARG A 27 -20.27 -1.42 -14.86
N ALA A 28 -18.96 -1.44 -14.67
CA ALA A 28 -17.99 -1.76 -15.71
C ALA A 28 -17.53 -3.22 -15.60
N VAL A 29 -17.55 -3.92 -16.72
CA VAL A 29 -17.03 -5.27 -16.88
C VAL A 29 -15.88 -5.23 -17.88
N VAL A 30 -14.66 -5.42 -17.38
CA VAL A 30 -13.45 -5.53 -18.19
C VAL A 30 -13.48 -6.85 -18.96
N ARG A 31 -13.29 -6.79 -20.28
CA ARG A 31 -13.26 -7.97 -21.16
C ARG A 31 -11.84 -8.36 -21.51
N ARG A 32 -10.99 -7.38 -21.79
CA ARG A 32 -9.56 -7.57 -22.03
C ARG A 32 -8.81 -6.38 -21.44
N HIS A 33 -7.71 -6.67 -20.75
CA HIS A 33 -6.75 -5.67 -20.32
C HIS A 33 -5.38 -6.12 -20.78
N ASP A 34 -4.82 -5.38 -21.72
CA ASP A 34 -3.44 -5.54 -22.16
C ASP A 34 -2.62 -4.44 -21.48
N ALA A 35 -1.95 -4.80 -20.38
CA ALA A 35 -1.19 -3.83 -19.62
C ALA A 35 0.03 -3.34 -20.41
N GLU A 36 0.65 -4.17 -21.24
CA GLU A 36 1.83 -3.79 -22.03
C GLU A 36 1.46 -2.80 -23.14
N ALA A 37 0.42 -3.13 -23.92
CA ALA A 37 -0.11 -2.24 -24.96
C ALA A 37 -0.98 -1.09 -24.41
N ARG A 38 -1.13 -1.00 -23.08
CA ARG A 38 -1.89 0.01 -22.35
C ARG A 38 -3.30 0.24 -22.88
N VAL A 39 -4.01 -0.85 -23.15
CA VAL A 39 -5.37 -0.81 -23.66
C VAL A 39 -6.30 -1.69 -22.82
N VAL A 40 -7.46 -1.14 -22.49
CA VAL A 40 -8.55 -1.83 -21.81
C VAL A 40 -9.76 -1.82 -22.73
N THR A 41 -10.39 -2.98 -22.92
CA THR A 41 -11.71 -3.07 -23.56
C THR A 41 -12.72 -3.72 -22.63
N GLY A 42 -13.96 -3.28 -22.71
CA GLY A 42 -15.02 -3.79 -21.86
C GLY A 42 -16.38 -3.21 -22.17
N ASN A 43 -17.31 -3.52 -21.28
CA ASN A 43 -18.70 -3.07 -21.36
C ASN A 43 -19.06 -2.32 -20.08
N VAL A 44 -19.83 -1.24 -20.20
CA VAL A 44 -20.23 -0.42 -19.05
C VAL A 44 -21.73 -0.15 -19.09
N GLU A 45 -22.42 -0.44 -18.00
CA GLU A 45 -23.84 -0.15 -17.84
C GLU A 45 -24.07 1.35 -17.58
N GLY A 46 -24.86 1.98 -18.44
CA GLY A 46 -25.30 3.37 -18.33
C GLY A 46 -26.42 3.56 -17.30
N SER A 47 -26.79 4.82 -17.04
CA SER A 47 -27.93 5.15 -16.16
C SER A 47 -29.27 4.58 -16.61
N GLY A 48 -29.48 4.44 -17.92
CA GLY A 48 -30.67 3.85 -18.52
C GLY A 48 -30.63 2.33 -18.68
N ARG A 49 -29.71 1.62 -18.00
CA ARG A 49 -29.45 0.17 -18.14
C ARG A 49 -28.96 -0.30 -19.52
N TYR A 50 -28.74 0.62 -20.46
CA TYR A 50 -28.04 0.32 -21.71
C TYR A 50 -26.57 0.00 -21.43
N VAL A 51 -26.07 -1.06 -22.05
CA VAL A 51 -24.67 -1.48 -21.92
C VAL A 51 -23.88 -0.97 -23.12
N TYR A 52 -22.87 -0.15 -22.86
CA TYR A 52 -22.01 0.43 -23.89
C TYR A 52 -20.66 -0.28 -23.96
N SER A 53 -20.24 -0.66 -25.16
CA SER A 53 -18.86 -1.05 -25.42
C SER A 53 -17.94 0.16 -25.22
N SER A 54 -16.82 -0.06 -24.55
CA SER A 54 -15.84 0.98 -24.24
C SER A 54 -14.43 0.44 -24.40
N THR A 55 -13.54 1.30 -24.90
CA THR A 55 -12.11 1.09 -25.00
C THR A 55 -11.41 2.28 -24.37
N ALA A 56 -10.40 2.03 -23.54
CA ALA A 56 -9.56 3.06 -22.94
C ALA A 56 -8.10 2.77 -23.27
N PHE A 57 -7.44 3.73 -23.90
CA PHE A 57 -5.99 3.79 -24.05
C PHE A 57 -5.43 4.74 -23.00
N TYR A 58 -4.26 4.43 -22.45
CA TYR A 58 -3.64 5.26 -21.42
C TYR A 58 -2.13 5.13 -21.45
N ASP A 59 -1.40 6.06 -20.85
CA ASP A 59 0.03 5.91 -20.59
C ASP A 59 0.33 6.18 -19.13
N LEU A 60 1.41 5.55 -18.64
CA LEU A 60 1.90 5.71 -17.28
C LEU A 60 3.34 6.22 -17.28
N THR A 61 3.68 7.05 -16.31
CA THR A 61 5.08 7.28 -15.94
C THR A 61 5.70 5.99 -15.38
N ARG A 62 7.03 5.98 -15.23
CA ARG A 62 7.74 4.93 -14.49
C ARG A 62 7.21 4.73 -13.05
N ASN A 63 6.64 5.77 -12.45
CA ASN A 63 6.11 5.75 -11.09
C ASN A 63 4.61 5.37 -11.04
N GLY A 64 4.01 5.00 -12.18
CA GLY A 64 2.61 4.55 -12.25
C GLY A 64 1.58 5.67 -12.31
N THR A 65 1.99 6.90 -12.61
CA THR A 65 1.12 8.07 -12.75
C THR A 65 0.53 8.12 -14.16
N ILE A 66 -0.80 8.31 -14.31
CA ILE A 66 -1.42 8.45 -15.63
C ILE A 66 -1.02 9.80 -16.24
N VAL A 67 -0.50 9.77 -17.47
CA VAL A 67 -0.07 10.98 -18.21
C VAL A 67 -0.82 11.19 -19.52
N SER A 68 -1.45 10.15 -20.06
CA SER A 68 -2.30 10.25 -21.24
C SER A 68 -3.53 9.36 -21.04
N PHE A 69 -4.62 9.73 -21.71
CA PHE A 69 -5.85 8.95 -21.77
C PHE A 69 -6.59 9.28 -23.07
N ASP A 70 -7.04 8.24 -23.78
CA ASP A 70 -7.95 8.34 -24.93
C ASP A 70 -9.04 7.27 -24.76
N GLY A 71 -10.25 7.71 -24.48
CA GLY A 71 -11.41 6.85 -24.30
C GLY A 71 -12.32 6.87 -25.51
N ARG A 72 -12.73 5.69 -25.99
CA ARG A 72 -13.78 5.53 -27.00
C ARG A 72 -14.92 4.69 -26.46
N CYS A 73 -16.15 5.16 -26.67
CA CYS A 73 -17.34 4.54 -26.13
C CYS A 73 -18.46 4.58 -27.17
N SER A 74 -19.30 3.56 -27.22
CA SER A 74 -20.51 3.56 -28.06
C SER A 74 -21.66 4.43 -27.50
N CYS A 75 -21.46 5.11 -26.36
CA CYS A 75 -22.47 6.00 -25.79
C CYS A 75 -22.58 7.34 -26.56
N PRO A 76 -23.67 8.12 -26.41
CA PRO A 76 -23.85 9.37 -27.15
C PRO A 76 -22.73 10.41 -26.99
N VAL A 77 -21.94 10.34 -25.91
CA VAL A 77 -20.80 11.24 -25.66
C VAL A 77 -19.55 10.83 -26.46
N GLN A 78 -19.44 9.55 -26.83
CA GLN A 78 -18.40 8.94 -27.65
C GLN A 78 -16.96 8.95 -27.09
N ALA A 79 -16.42 10.09 -26.70
CA ALA A 79 -15.04 10.24 -26.22
C ALA A 79 -14.97 10.63 -24.75
N ASP A 80 -13.96 10.12 -24.03
CA ASP A 80 -13.59 10.48 -22.65
C ASP A 80 -14.75 10.60 -21.65
N CYS A 81 -15.80 9.83 -21.89
CA CYS A 81 -16.99 9.85 -21.07
C CYS A 81 -16.76 9.11 -19.75
N LYS A 82 -17.69 9.27 -18.80
CA LYS A 82 -17.69 8.51 -17.54
C LYS A 82 -17.54 6.99 -17.71
N HIS A 83 -17.98 6.40 -18.83
CA HIS A 83 -17.88 4.97 -19.06
C HIS A 83 -16.42 4.52 -19.31
N THR A 84 -15.66 5.25 -20.11
CA THR A 84 -14.25 4.91 -20.39
C THR A 84 -13.40 5.10 -19.14
N VAL A 85 -13.70 6.14 -18.36
CA VAL A 85 -13.11 6.37 -17.03
C VAL A 85 -13.43 5.21 -16.08
N ALA A 86 -14.71 4.83 -15.95
CA ALA A 86 -15.12 3.73 -15.08
C ALA A 86 -14.45 2.42 -15.48
N LEU A 87 -14.33 2.16 -16.78
CA LEU A 87 -13.65 0.98 -17.31
C LEU A 87 -12.17 0.96 -16.91
N LEU A 88 -11.44 2.06 -17.12
CA LEU A 88 -10.02 2.13 -16.76
C LEU A 88 -9.80 1.99 -15.26
N ILE A 89 -10.58 2.69 -14.42
CA ILE A 89 -10.49 2.57 -12.96
C ILE A 89 -10.69 1.11 -12.53
N THR A 90 -11.72 0.46 -13.08
CA THR A 90 -12.03 -0.95 -12.77
C THR A 90 -10.88 -1.88 -13.18
N ALA A 91 -10.29 -1.68 -14.36
CA ALA A 91 -9.16 -2.49 -14.83
C ALA A 91 -7.90 -2.31 -13.95
N LEU A 92 -7.56 -1.07 -13.59
CA LEU A 92 -6.42 -0.80 -12.71
C LEU A 92 -6.62 -1.40 -11.31
N GLU A 93 -7.85 -1.42 -10.81
CA GLU A 93 -8.18 -2.06 -9.53
C GLU A 93 -8.07 -3.58 -9.60
N GLN A 94 -8.59 -4.20 -10.67
CA GLN A 94 -8.44 -5.64 -10.89
C GLN A 94 -6.97 -6.04 -11.03
N GLN A 95 -6.17 -5.26 -11.74
CA GLN A 95 -4.73 -5.48 -11.88
C GLN A 95 -4.02 -5.39 -10.52
N ARG A 96 -4.31 -4.36 -9.72
CA ARG A 96 -3.75 -4.20 -8.36
C ARG A 96 -4.15 -5.36 -7.44
N ALA A 97 -5.41 -5.79 -7.50
CA ALA A 97 -5.89 -6.94 -6.72
C ALA A 97 -5.19 -8.25 -7.15
N ALA A 98 -4.94 -8.43 -8.45
CA ALA A 98 -4.19 -9.57 -8.96
C ALA A 98 -2.70 -9.54 -8.54
N GLN A 99 -2.09 -8.35 -8.46
CA GLN A 99 -0.71 -8.17 -7.98
C GLN A 99 -0.59 -8.29 -6.46
N GLY A 100 -1.62 -7.88 -5.70
CA GLY A 100 -1.66 -7.94 -4.24
C GLY A 100 -2.09 -9.30 -3.69
N ARG A 101 -2.67 -10.19 -4.50
CA ARG A 101 -2.92 -11.58 -4.12
C ARG A 101 -1.63 -12.36 -4.38
N PRO A 102 -0.93 -12.89 -3.37
CA PRO A 102 0.13 -13.86 -3.64
C PRO A 102 -0.55 -15.03 -4.34
N VAL A 103 -0.31 -15.19 -5.63
CA VAL A 103 -0.55 -16.47 -6.28
C VAL A 103 0.46 -17.38 -5.61
N VAL A 104 0.03 -18.08 -4.56
CA VAL A 104 0.74 -19.26 -4.06
C VAL A 104 0.79 -20.18 -5.25
N SER A 105 1.94 -20.16 -5.90
CA SER A 105 2.24 -20.93 -7.10
C SER A 105 1.93 -22.39 -6.82
N ALA A 106 1.54 -23.16 -7.84
CA ALA A 106 1.18 -24.57 -7.69
C ALA A 106 2.32 -25.44 -7.09
N TRP A 107 3.55 -24.94 -7.04
CA TRP A 107 4.65 -25.54 -6.31
C TRP A 107 4.61 -25.25 -4.80
N ARG A 108 4.20 -24.03 -4.38
CA ARG A 108 4.04 -23.71 -2.94
C ARG A 108 2.92 -24.52 -2.29
N SER A 109 1.76 -24.65 -2.94
CA SER A 109 0.65 -25.47 -2.39
C SER A 109 1.00 -26.95 -2.27
N ARG A 110 1.94 -27.47 -3.09
CA ARG A 110 2.45 -28.85 -2.95
C ARG A 110 3.43 -28.99 -1.80
N LEU A 111 4.17 -27.94 -1.46
CA LEU A 111 5.15 -27.94 -0.38
C LEU A 111 4.53 -27.61 0.99
N GLU A 112 3.35 -26.99 1.01
CA GLU A 112 2.66 -26.56 2.24
C GLU A 112 2.30 -27.73 3.18
N GLY A 113 2.11 -28.94 2.64
CA GLY A 113 1.93 -30.16 3.44
C GLY A 113 3.23 -30.81 3.94
N ILE A 114 4.40 -30.33 3.50
CA ILE A 114 5.72 -30.85 3.90
C ILE A 114 6.32 -30.02 5.03
N PHE A 115 6.03 -28.72 5.07
CA PHE A 115 6.50 -27.85 6.13
C PHE A 115 5.50 -27.83 7.29
N PRO A 116 5.97 -27.87 8.55
CA PRO A 116 5.11 -27.66 9.69
C PRO A 116 4.44 -26.29 9.60
N ASP A 117 3.17 -26.22 9.98
CA ASP A 117 2.45 -24.95 10.06
C ASP A 117 3.22 -23.98 10.97
N PRO A 118 3.71 -22.83 10.47
CA PRO A 118 4.41 -21.86 11.31
C PRO A 118 3.50 -21.34 12.44
N ALA A 119 2.18 -21.33 12.26
CA ALA A 119 1.23 -20.98 13.31
C ALA A 119 1.06 -22.08 14.38
N ALA A 120 1.41 -23.33 14.07
CA ALA A 120 1.48 -24.41 15.06
C ALA A 120 2.79 -24.36 15.88
N THR A 121 3.77 -23.56 15.46
CA THR A 121 5.01 -23.36 16.20
C THR A 121 4.77 -22.28 17.25
N GLY A 122 4.84 -22.65 18.53
CA GLY A 122 4.63 -21.74 19.66
C GLY A 122 5.75 -20.74 19.83
N TYR A 123 5.82 -19.73 18.95
CA TYR A 123 6.75 -18.63 19.07
C TYR A 123 6.35 -17.68 20.21
N GLU A 124 7.35 -17.12 20.88
CA GLU A 124 7.18 -16.06 21.86
C GLU A 124 7.24 -14.70 21.17
N PRO A 125 6.29 -13.79 21.46
CA PRO A 125 6.33 -12.44 20.91
C PRO A 125 7.52 -11.66 21.48
N LEU A 126 8.13 -10.84 20.63
CA LEU A 126 9.03 -9.76 20.98
C LEU A 126 8.23 -8.47 21.23
N ALA A 127 8.83 -7.56 21.98
CA ALA A 127 8.31 -6.22 22.20
C ALA A 127 9.40 -5.17 21.93
N LEU A 128 8.97 -3.93 21.69
CA LEU A 128 9.86 -2.78 21.54
C LEU A 128 9.47 -1.73 22.58
N VAL A 129 10.41 -1.37 23.44
CA VAL A 129 10.25 -0.26 24.38
C VAL A 129 10.81 1.00 23.72
N LEU A 130 10.04 2.08 23.78
CA LEU A 130 10.42 3.40 23.31
C LEU A 130 10.61 4.33 24.51
N ASP A 131 11.84 4.77 24.73
CA ASP A 131 12.23 5.71 25.77
C ASP A 131 12.40 7.10 25.14
N PHE A 132 11.65 8.09 25.64
CA PHE A 132 11.68 9.48 25.16
C PHE A 132 12.45 10.36 26.15
N GLN A 133 13.47 11.07 25.67
CA GLN A 133 14.22 12.04 26.45
C GLN A 133 13.82 13.45 26.01
N ALA A 134 13.27 14.23 26.94
CA ALA A 134 12.95 15.62 26.67
C ALA A 134 14.23 16.42 26.35
N PRO A 135 14.15 17.39 25.44
CA PRO A 135 15.26 18.29 25.20
C PRO A 135 15.65 19.04 26.48
N PRO A 136 16.95 19.34 26.68
CA PRO A 136 17.38 20.11 27.84
C PRO A 136 16.69 21.49 27.83
N PRO A 137 16.29 22.00 29.01
CA PRO A 137 15.70 23.33 29.10
C PRO A 137 16.71 24.36 28.60
N GLU A 138 16.23 25.26 27.76
CA GLU A 138 17.01 26.35 27.21
C GLU A 138 17.58 27.20 28.35
N ARG A 139 18.92 27.25 28.48
CA ARG A 139 19.56 28.09 29.48
C ARG A 139 19.49 29.53 28.98
N ASP A 140 18.79 30.38 29.71
CA ASP A 140 18.75 31.82 29.45
C ASP A 140 20.10 32.46 29.78
N THR A 141 21.06 32.34 28.87
CA THR A 141 22.28 33.14 28.91
C THR A 141 21.95 34.48 28.29
N GLY A 142 21.57 35.44 29.14
CA GLY A 142 21.11 36.79 28.80
C GLY A 142 22.04 37.55 27.85
N GLY A 143 21.87 37.32 26.55
CA GLY A 143 22.62 37.94 25.47
C GLY A 143 21.80 37.90 24.18
N HIS A 144 21.61 39.08 23.60
CA HIS A 144 20.96 39.41 22.33
C HIS A 144 20.68 38.22 21.38
N ARG A 145 19.41 37.81 21.24
CA ARG A 145 19.01 36.69 20.36
C ARG A 145 18.43 37.18 19.04
N SER A 146 18.90 36.60 17.93
CA SER A 146 18.27 36.71 16.62
C SER A 146 16.90 36.00 16.64
N ALA A 147 15.96 36.45 15.80
CA ALA A 147 14.57 35.95 15.73
C ALA A 147 14.42 34.48 15.27
N TRP A 148 15.51 33.78 15.02
CA TRP A 148 15.53 32.41 14.52
C TRP A 148 16.67 31.65 15.18
N GLN A 149 16.45 31.03 16.35
CA GLN A 149 17.44 30.12 16.91
C GLN A 149 16.89 28.99 17.79
N VAL A 150 17.37 27.81 17.41
CA VAL A 150 17.51 26.50 18.09
C VAL A 150 16.22 25.78 18.51
N VAL A 151 15.85 24.77 17.72
CA VAL A 151 15.02 23.65 18.18
C VAL A 151 16.00 22.67 18.84
N THR A 152 16.01 22.59 20.17
CA THR A 152 16.69 21.47 20.84
C THR A 152 15.87 20.21 20.57
N GLU A 153 16.47 19.25 19.85
CA GLU A 153 15.81 17.96 19.60
C GLU A 153 15.91 17.08 20.84
N GLY A 154 14.79 16.48 21.24
CA GLY A 154 14.77 15.42 22.25
C GLY A 154 15.43 14.14 21.73
N GLY A 155 15.66 13.18 22.62
CA GLY A 155 16.12 11.83 22.25
C GLY A 155 14.98 10.83 22.15
N LEU A 156 15.06 9.91 21.19
CA LEU A 156 14.23 8.69 21.16
C LEU A 156 15.15 7.48 21.16
N GLN A 157 14.98 6.58 22.11
CA GLN A 157 15.71 5.32 22.17
C GLN A 157 14.74 4.14 22.08
N ALA A 158 15.08 3.16 21.25
CA ALA A 158 14.31 1.93 21.11
C ALA A 158 15.11 0.74 21.66
N ARG A 159 14.48 -0.14 22.44
CA ARG A 159 15.09 -1.34 23.01
C ARG A 159 14.20 -2.57 22.81
N PRO A 160 14.67 -3.63 22.16
CA PRO A 160 13.91 -4.86 22.03
C PRO A 160 13.80 -5.59 23.37
N MET A 161 12.71 -6.33 23.53
CA MET A 161 12.39 -7.12 24.71
C MET A 161 11.77 -8.45 24.31
N ARG A 162 11.93 -9.45 25.19
CA ARG A 162 11.30 -10.76 25.07
C ARG A 162 10.58 -11.13 26.37
N ARG A 163 9.75 -12.17 26.33
CA ARG A 163 9.17 -12.74 27.55
C ARG A 163 10.22 -13.52 28.34
N GLY A 164 10.28 -13.25 29.64
CA GLY A 164 11.05 -14.05 30.60
C GLY A 164 10.25 -15.24 31.12
N LYS A 165 10.90 -16.14 31.87
CA LYS A 165 10.28 -17.36 32.44
C LYS A 165 9.05 -17.11 33.32
N ARG A 166 8.92 -15.90 33.87
CA ARG A 166 7.78 -15.47 34.73
C ARG A 166 6.71 -14.68 33.95
N GLY A 167 6.80 -14.62 32.62
CA GLY A 167 5.87 -13.88 31.76
C GLY A 167 6.11 -12.36 31.68
N THR A 168 7.10 -11.82 32.40
CA THR A 168 7.48 -10.40 32.36
C THR A 168 8.36 -10.09 31.15
N TRP A 169 8.25 -8.88 30.60
CA TRP A 169 9.14 -8.38 29.55
C TRP A 169 10.53 -8.09 30.10
N ILE A 170 11.56 -8.64 29.46
CA ILE A 170 12.96 -8.46 29.84
C ILE A 170 13.81 -8.12 28.61
N ALA A 171 14.84 -7.29 28.80
CA ALA A 171 15.81 -6.97 27.74
C ALA A 171 16.91 -8.05 27.60
N SER A 172 17.19 -8.80 28.67
CA SER A 172 18.25 -9.81 28.69
C SER A 172 17.96 -10.96 27.71
N GLY A 173 18.84 -11.14 26.72
CA GLY A 173 18.66 -12.11 25.64
C GLY A 173 17.84 -11.58 24.45
N ALA A 174 17.63 -10.27 24.36
CA ALA A 174 16.98 -9.58 23.24
C ALA A 174 17.69 -8.25 22.91
N SER A 175 19.00 -8.16 23.13
CA SER A 175 19.78 -6.97 22.74
C SER A 175 19.80 -6.79 21.22
N TRP A 176 20.02 -5.56 20.73
CA TRP A 176 20.14 -5.30 19.29
C TRP A 176 21.18 -6.21 18.59
N ALA A 177 22.29 -6.51 19.27
CA ALA A 177 23.30 -7.43 18.75
C ALA A 177 22.81 -8.89 18.61
N GLU A 178 21.90 -9.33 19.50
CA GLU A 178 21.25 -10.65 19.39
C GLU A 178 20.19 -10.66 18.29
N ILE A 179 19.41 -9.58 18.17
CA ILE A 179 18.44 -9.41 17.07
C ILE A 179 19.14 -9.45 15.70
N GLN A 180 20.21 -8.67 15.51
CA GLN A 180 20.98 -8.63 14.26
C GLN A 180 21.60 -9.98 13.89
N ARG A 181 21.94 -10.80 14.88
CA ARG A 181 22.45 -12.18 14.67
C ARG A 181 21.35 -13.23 14.59
N SER A 182 20.07 -12.81 14.64
CA SER A 182 18.92 -13.72 14.76
C SER A 182 19.06 -14.74 15.90
N ALA A 183 19.71 -14.34 16.99
CA ALA A 183 20.11 -15.19 18.10
C ALA A 183 19.08 -15.21 19.24
N VAL A 184 17.79 -15.08 18.93
CA VAL A 184 16.68 -15.17 19.90
C VAL A 184 15.80 -16.38 19.54
N PRO A 185 16.13 -17.59 20.05
CA PRO A 185 15.62 -18.85 19.49
C PRO A 185 14.10 -19.06 19.56
N SER A 186 13.43 -18.47 20.58
CA SER A 186 11.99 -18.59 20.76
C SER A 186 11.19 -17.47 20.09
N ALA A 187 11.85 -16.46 19.51
CA ALA A 187 11.17 -15.32 18.94
C ALA A 187 10.39 -15.66 17.67
N GLU A 188 9.27 -14.98 17.46
CA GLU A 188 8.54 -15.04 16.19
C GLU A 188 9.43 -14.55 15.03
N PRO A 189 9.69 -15.37 13.99
CA PRO A 189 10.66 -15.04 12.94
C PRO A 189 10.35 -13.73 12.22
N ALA A 190 9.06 -13.47 11.92
CA ALA A 190 8.65 -12.24 11.26
C ALA A 190 8.94 -10.98 12.10
N GLN A 191 8.86 -11.07 13.44
CA GLN A 191 9.18 -9.96 14.34
C GLN A 191 10.70 -9.79 14.46
N LEU A 192 11.44 -10.88 14.51
CA LEU A 192 12.90 -10.87 14.53
C LEU A 192 13.47 -10.22 13.26
N ASP A 193 12.92 -10.60 12.09
CA ASP A 193 13.29 -10.02 10.78
C ASP A 193 12.96 -8.52 10.72
N ALA A 194 11.77 -8.13 11.19
CA ALA A 194 11.36 -6.73 11.22
C ALA A 194 12.27 -5.88 12.11
N LEU A 195 12.69 -6.40 13.26
CA LEU A 195 13.62 -5.70 14.15
C LEU A 195 15.05 -5.71 13.64
N ALA A 196 15.50 -6.76 12.96
CA ALA A 196 16.85 -6.82 12.37
C ALA A 196 17.04 -5.84 11.19
N ALA A 197 15.94 -5.36 10.60
CA ALA A 197 15.94 -4.37 9.53
C ALA A 197 16.00 -2.91 9.99
N LEU A 198 15.92 -2.65 11.31
CA LEU A 198 16.07 -1.33 11.93
C LEU A 198 17.55 -0.99 12.18
#